data_AF-A0A2C6K1C5-F1
#
_entry.id   AF-A0A2C6K1C5-F1
#
_cell.length_a   1.000
_cell.length_b   1.000
_cell.length_c   1.000
_cell.angle_alpha   90.00
_cell.angle_beta   90.00
_cell.angle_gamma   90.00
#
_symmetry.space_group_name_H-M   'P 1'
#
loop_
_entity.id
_entity.type
_entity.pdbx_description
1 polymer ?
#
loop_
_entity_poly.entity_id
_entity_poly.type
_entity_poly.pdbx_seq_one_letter_code
_entity_poly.pdbx_strand_id
1 'polypeptide(L)'
;MKEKVNRQLLFHPSMPIMRYFVREPIENSIFSSGGLSAGVARRIEVRALSPDAMVAIDGLLSFPLPVGIKLTLHISPYDALWTCK
;
A
#
# COMPACT_ATOMS: atom_id res chain seq x y z
N MET A 1 -27.36 -3.72 -0.94
CA MET A 1 -26.29 -2.69 -0.85
C MET A 1 -24.89 -3.29 -0.81
N LYS A 2 -24.65 -4.37 -0.04
CA LYS A 2 -23.32 -4.96 0.25
C LYS A 2 -22.68 -5.71 -0.93
N GLU A 3 -23.40 -6.60 -1.62
CA GLU A 3 -22.90 -7.26 -2.84
C GLU A 3 -22.58 -6.27 -3.96
N LYS A 4 -23.30 -5.14 -4.01
CA LYS A 4 -23.07 -4.08 -5.00
C LYS A 4 -21.70 -3.42 -4.82
N VAL A 5 -21.22 -3.29 -3.58
CA VAL A 5 -19.88 -2.76 -3.27
C VAL A 5 -18.80 -3.77 -3.66
N ASN A 6 -18.97 -5.05 -3.30
CA ASN A 6 -18.00 -6.09 -3.68
C ASN A 6 -17.83 -6.24 -5.20
N ARG A 7 -18.91 -6.06 -5.98
CA ARG A 7 -18.86 -6.05 -7.45
C ARG A 7 -18.17 -4.83 -8.06
N GLN A 8 -17.93 -3.77 -7.27
CA GLN A 8 -17.21 -2.57 -7.71
C GLN A 8 -15.73 -2.61 -7.34
N LEU A 9 -15.29 -3.62 -6.57
CA LEU A 9 -13.89 -3.76 -6.20
C LEU A 9 -13.05 -4.18 -7.41
N LEU A 10 -11.89 -3.54 -7.56
CA LEU A 10 -10.90 -3.91 -8.58
C LEU A 10 -10.26 -5.28 -8.33
N PHE A 11 -10.33 -5.76 -7.10
CA PHE A 11 -9.82 -7.07 -6.68
C PHE A 11 -10.93 -7.86 -6.01
N HIS A 12 -10.92 -9.18 -6.21
CA HIS A 12 -11.82 -10.04 -5.46
C HIS A 12 -11.45 -9.97 -3.97
N PRO A 13 -12.42 -9.81 -3.03
CA PRO A 13 -12.14 -9.63 -1.59
C PRO A 13 -11.28 -10.72 -0.95
N SER A 14 -11.28 -11.93 -1.53
CA SER A 14 -10.47 -13.05 -1.04
C SER A 14 -9.00 -13.01 -1.45
N MET A 15 -8.59 -12.10 -2.35
CA MET A 15 -7.22 -12.05 -2.83
C MET A 15 -6.34 -11.32 -1.80
N PRO A 16 -5.28 -11.95 -1.25
CA PRO A 16 -4.38 -11.31 -0.27
C PRO A 16 -3.34 -10.44 -0.99
N ILE A 17 -3.80 -9.50 -1.80
CA ILE A 17 -2.97 -8.59 -2.59
C ILE A 17 -3.35 -7.14 -2.33
N MET A 18 -2.35 -6.28 -2.35
CA MET A 18 -2.51 -4.83 -2.25
C MET A 18 -2.09 -4.19 -3.56
N ARG A 19 -2.82 -3.17 -3.98
CA ARG A 19 -2.38 -2.27 -5.03
C ARG A 19 -1.50 -1.19 -4.42
N TYR A 20 -0.40 -0.87 -5.09
CA TYR A 20 0.45 0.26 -4.73
C TYR A 20 0.57 1.23 -5.91
N PHE A 21 0.85 2.49 -5.57
CA PHE A 21 1.16 3.55 -6.51
C PHE A 21 2.11 4.56 -5.86
N VAL A 22 3.16 4.92 -6.60
CA VAL A 22 4.10 5.98 -6.27
C VAL A 22 3.66 7.23 -7.03
N ARG A 23 3.29 8.27 -6.30
CA ARG A 23 2.89 9.55 -6.89
C ARG A 23 4.11 10.38 -7.23
N GLU A 24 4.09 10.99 -8.40
CA GLU A 24 5.08 12.00 -8.83
C GLU A 24 6.54 11.54 -8.60
N PRO A 25 6.91 10.34 -9.10
CA PRO A 25 8.27 9.84 -8.93
C PRO A 25 9.28 10.77 -9.62
N ILE A 26 10.39 11.03 -8.96
CA ILE A 26 11.52 11.74 -9.56
C ILE A 26 12.29 10.74 -10.43
N GLU A 27 12.25 10.95 -11.75
CA GLU A 27 13.00 10.17 -12.74
C GLU A 27 14.09 11.04 -13.37
N ASN A 28 15.36 10.64 -13.22
CA ASN A 28 16.52 11.28 -13.85
C ASN A 28 17.68 10.28 -14.00
N SER A 29 18.88 10.77 -14.31
CA SER A 29 20.08 9.92 -14.48
C SER A 29 20.58 9.25 -13.20
N ILE A 30 20.11 9.69 -12.03
CA ILE A 30 20.52 9.22 -10.70
C ILE A 30 19.41 8.40 -10.04
N PHE A 31 18.17 8.88 -10.12
CA PHE A 31 16.99 8.26 -9.52
C PHE A 31 16.09 7.67 -10.60
N SER A 32 15.78 6.38 -10.49
CA SER A 32 14.75 5.75 -11.31
C SER A 32 13.92 4.75 -10.51
N SER A 33 12.62 4.70 -10.77
CA SER A 33 11.71 3.68 -10.24
C SER A 33 11.77 2.36 -11.03
N GLY A 34 12.60 2.27 -12.06
CA GLY A 34 12.67 1.08 -12.93
C GLY A 34 11.36 0.78 -13.65
N GLY A 35 10.54 1.81 -13.89
CA GLY A 35 9.20 1.67 -14.47
C GLY A 35 8.14 1.11 -13.52
N LEU A 36 8.46 0.91 -12.23
CA LEU A 36 7.58 0.29 -11.24
C LEU A 36 6.91 1.34 -10.32
N SER A 37 6.26 2.34 -10.90
CA SER A 37 5.51 3.35 -10.16
C SER A 37 4.10 2.91 -9.76
N ALA A 38 3.61 1.78 -10.28
CA ALA A 38 2.31 1.22 -9.94
C ALA A 38 2.36 -0.30 -10.03
N GLY A 39 1.55 -0.98 -9.22
CA GLY A 39 1.45 -2.43 -9.34
C GLY A 39 0.62 -3.08 -8.24
N VAL A 40 0.80 -4.39 -8.13
CA VAL A 40 0.14 -5.23 -7.14
C VAL A 40 1.20 -6.05 -6.42
N ALA A 41 1.10 -6.13 -5.09
CA ALA A 41 2.04 -6.87 -4.27
C ALA A 41 1.34 -7.56 -3.09
N ARG A 42 1.87 -8.70 -2.64
CA ARG A 42 1.42 -9.36 -1.39
C ARG A 42 2.02 -8.71 -0.14
N ARG A 43 3.18 -8.06 -0.30
CA ARG A 43 3.95 -7.40 0.75
C ARG A 43 4.62 -6.17 0.17
N ILE A 44 4.55 -5.06 0.90
CA ILE A 44 5.22 -3.80 0.54
C ILE A 44 6.12 -3.44 1.72
N GLU A 45 7.39 -3.16 1.44
CA GLU A 45 8.35 -2.67 2.43
C GLU A 45 8.77 -1.25 2.09
N VAL A 46 8.66 -0.34 3.04
CA VAL A 46 9.05 1.07 2.88
C VAL A 46 10.10 1.40 3.94
N ARG A 47 11.18 2.08 3.51
CA ARG A 47 12.22 2.60 4.39
C ARG A 47 12.35 4.10 4.16
N ALA A 48 12.32 4.87 5.24
CA ALA A 48 12.58 6.29 5.18
C ALA A 48 14.09 6.55 5.03
N LEU A 49 14.44 7.37 4.03
CA LEU A 49 15.80 7.91 3.85
C LEU A 49 15.90 9.37 4.31
N SER A 50 14.78 9.98 4.72
CA SER A 50 14.66 11.34 5.24
C SER A 50 13.87 11.31 6.56
N PRO A 51 14.18 12.20 7.52
CA PRO A 51 13.44 12.32 8.78
C PRO A 51 11.99 12.81 8.61
N ASP A 52 11.63 13.41 7.46
CA ASP A 52 10.31 14.01 7.24
C ASP A 52 9.25 13.02 6.73
N ALA A 53 9.60 11.73 6.63
CA ALA A 53 8.67 10.72 6.15
C ALA A 53 7.51 10.52 7.12
N MET A 54 6.28 10.55 6.59
CA MET A 54 5.05 10.36 7.35
C MET A 54 4.25 9.19 6.76
N VAL A 55 3.58 8.46 7.64
CA VAL A 55 2.61 7.41 7.28
C VAL A 55 1.24 7.93 7.67
N ALA A 56 0.28 7.85 6.74
CA ALA A 56 -1.11 8.16 6.98
C ALA A 56 -1.97 6.93 6.63
N ILE A 57 -2.92 6.59 7.50
CA ILE A 57 -3.82 5.44 7.36
C ILE A 57 -5.25 5.97 7.41
N ASP A 58 -5.97 5.80 6.29
CA ASP A 58 -7.40 6.11 6.10
C ASP A 58 -7.85 7.52 6.56
N GLY A 59 -6.91 8.47 6.68
CA GLY A 59 -7.18 9.80 7.23
C GLY A 59 -7.48 9.83 8.74
N LEU A 60 -7.39 8.68 9.42
CA LEU A 60 -7.68 8.54 10.85
C LEU A 60 -6.42 8.65 11.70
N LEU A 61 -5.30 8.13 11.20
CA LEU A 61 -4.04 8.06 11.92
C LEU A 61 -2.90 8.53 11.02
N SER A 62 -2.07 9.42 11.55
CA SER A 62 -0.83 9.85 10.91
C SER A 62 0.31 9.85 11.93
N PHE A 63 1.46 9.30 11.54
CA PHE A 63 2.64 9.23 12.40
C PHE A 63 3.94 9.29 11.58
N PRO A 64 5.05 9.78 12.16
CA PRO A 64 6.34 9.80 11.49
C PRO A 64 6.90 8.39 11.30
N LEU A 65 7.57 8.15 10.16
CA LEU A 65 8.37 6.94 9.91
C LEU A 65 9.85 7.27 10.11
N PRO A 66 10.46 6.88 11.24
CA PRO A 66 11.84 7.24 11.53
C PRO A 66 12.82 6.62 10.53
N VAL A 67 13.92 7.33 10.26
CA VAL A 67 15.03 6.80 9.47
C VAL A 67 15.59 5.54 10.14
N GLY A 68 15.90 4.52 9.33
CA GLY A 68 16.39 3.22 9.80
C GLY A 68 15.28 2.24 10.22
N ILE A 69 14.03 2.70 10.35
CA ILE A 69 12.87 1.83 10.58
C ILE A 69 12.25 1.40 9.24
N LYS A 70 11.81 0.14 9.19
CA LYS A 70 11.17 -0.45 8.03
C LYS A 70 9.68 -0.65 8.29
N LEU A 71 8.84 0.05 7.54
CA LEU A 71 7.41 -0.21 7.49
C LEU A 71 7.16 -1.43 6.61
N THR A 72 6.40 -2.41 7.11
CA THR A 72 5.99 -3.59 6.35
C THR A 72 4.47 -3.66 6.30
N LEU A 73 3.92 -3.62 5.09
CA LEU A 73 2.49 -3.75 4.82
C LEU A 73 2.24 -5.13 4.21
N HIS A 74 1.22 -5.83 4.68
CA HIS A 74 0.70 -7.05 4.08
C HIS A 74 -0.74 -7.26 4.54
N ILE A 75 -1.53 -7.95 3.73
CA ILE A 75 -2.86 -8.42 4.16
C ILE A 75 -2.65 -9.75 4.86
N SER A 76 -3.04 -9.83 6.13
CA SER A 76 -3.07 -11.11 6.84
C SER A 76 -4.08 -12.04 6.14
N PRO A 77 -3.74 -13.31 5.88
CA PRO A 77 -4.69 -14.28 5.35
C PRO A 77 -5.94 -14.44 6.23
N TYR A 78 -5.81 -14.14 7.52
CA TYR A 78 -6.90 -14.19 8.50
C TYR A 78 -7.76 -12.92 8.54
N ASP A 79 -7.23 -11.79 8.03
CA ASP A 79 -7.93 -10.49 7.98
C ASP A 79 -8.64 -10.26 6.65
N ALA A 80 -8.67 -11.26 5.76
CA ALA A 80 -9.46 -11.21 4.54
C ALA A 80 -10.95 -11.08 4.94
N LEU A 81 -11.42 -9.84 4.96
CA LEU A 81 -12.81 -9.46 5.26
C LEU A 81 -13.72 -10.09 4.19
N TRP A 82 -14.12 -11.33 4.44
CA TRP A 82 -15.35 -11.88 3.88
C TRP A 82 -16.49 -11.10 4.52
N THR A 83 -16.84 -9.97 3.93
CA THR A 83 -17.97 -9.16 4.40
C THR A 83 -19.31 -9.90 4.33
N CYS A 84 -19.35 -11.13 3.78
CA CYS A 84 -20.47 -12.07 3.79
C CYS A 84 -19.97 -13.53 3.92
N LYS A 85 -20.66 -14.36 4.72
CA LYS A 85 -20.87 -15.79 4.43
C LYS A 85 -22.11 -15.91 3.55
#